data_AF-K1R3X6-F1
#
_entry.id   AF-K1R3X6-F1
#
_cell.length_a   1.000
_cell.length_b   1.000
_cell.length_c   1.000
_cell.angle_alpha   90.00
_cell.angle_beta   90.00
_cell.angle_gamma   90.00
#
_symmetry.space_group_name_H-M   'P 1'
#
loop_
_entity.id
_entity.type
_entity.pdbx_description
1 polymer ?
#
loop_
_entity_poly.entity_id
_entity_poly.type
_entity_poly.pdbx_seq_one_letter_code
_entity_poly.pdbx_strand_id
1 'polypeptide(L)'
;SQEMLNMAIEKRKNDSILYLCQDMRELDLYGTVAAVVSLCDSINYITEFEDLVTTFKLVNNYLDPGGIFVFDLKTIELYRSIGESVIAEDREDCSFMEKAIAGNLEIMKLAYTEDVMRMMTRIRRDWGLTYPEEE
;
A
#
# COMPACT_ATOMS: atom_id res chain seq x y z
N SER A 1 6.91 -6.95 -8.20
CA SER A 1 6.92 -8.29 -8.82
C SER A 1 7.08 -8.14 -10.32
N GLN A 2 8.03 -8.88 -10.91
CA GLN A 2 8.29 -8.81 -12.35
C GLN A 2 7.10 -9.29 -13.19
N GLU A 3 6.39 -10.32 -12.75
CA GLU A 3 5.22 -10.84 -13.47
C GLU A 3 4.10 -9.80 -13.58
N MET A 4 3.79 -9.11 -12.49
CA MET A 4 2.80 -8.03 -12.47
C MET A 4 3.22 -6.83 -13.33
N LEU A 5 4.52 -6.52 -13.32
CA LEU A 5 5.09 -5.45 -14.14
C LEU A 5 4.91 -5.76 -15.64
N ASN A 6 5.17 -7.00 -16.05
CA ASN A 6 5.01 -7.43 -17.43
C ASN A 6 3.54 -7.32 -17.87
N MET A 7 2.59 -7.75 -17.03
CA MET A 7 1.16 -7.56 -17.32
C MET A 7 0.77 -6.08 -17.45
N ALA A 8 1.34 -5.20 -16.62
CA ALA A 8 1.08 -3.77 -16.70
C ALA A 8 1.66 -3.16 -17.98
N ILE A 9 2.85 -3.59 -18.39
CA ILE A 9 3.49 -3.20 -19.65
C ILE A 9 2.64 -3.62 -20.84
N GLU A 10 2.10 -4.85 -20.85
CA GLU A 10 1.21 -5.33 -21.92
C GLU A 10 -0.09 -4.52 -22.02
N LYS A 11 -0.62 -4.05 -20.89
CA LYS A 11 -1.85 -3.24 -20.82
C LYS A 11 -1.63 -1.74 -21.03
N ARG A 12 -0.38 -1.28 -21.13
CA ARG A 12 -0.09 0.16 -21.19
C ARG A 12 -0.63 0.77 -22.48
N LYS A 13 -1.21 1.96 -22.37
CA LYS A 13 -1.66 2.77 -23.52
C LYS A 13 -0.62 3.79 -23.97
N ASN A 14 0.38 4.03 -23.14
CA ASN A 14 1.41 5.04 -23.34
C ASN A 14 2.78 4.43 -23.06
N ASP A 15 3.67 4.48 -24.06
CA ASP A 15 5.03 3.96 -23.97
C ASP A 15 5.97 4.85 -23.15
N SER A 16 5.53 6.05 -22.75
CA SER A 16 6.34 6.96 -21.92
C SER A 16 6.38 6.58 -20.44
N ILE A 17 5.64 5.56 -20.01
CA ILE A 17 5.63 5.11 -18.61
C ILE A 17 6.87 4.23 -18.36
N LEU A 18 7.72 4.67 -17.44
CA LEU A 18 8.85 3.88 -16.94
C LEU A 18 8.36 2.92 -15.85
N TYR A 19 8.52 1.63 -16.09
CA TYR A 19 8.19 0.57 -15.14
C TYR A 19 9.48 0.03 -14.50
N LEU A 20 9.59 0.12 -13.18
CA LEU A 20 10.74 -0.37 -12.41
C LEU A 20 10.26 -1.43 -11.40
N CYS A 21 10.92 -2.58 -11.37
CA CYS A 21 10.67 -3.59 -10.34
C CYS A 21 11.67 -3.37 -9.19
N GLN A 22 11.25 -2.61 -8.19
CA GLN A 22 12.06 -2.28 -7.01
C GLN A 22 11.30 -2.61 -5.72
N ASP A 23 12.06 -2.82 -4.64
CA ASP A 23 11.54 -2.81 -3.27
C ASP A 23 11.35 -1.35 -2.83
N MET A 24 10.21 -1.02 -2.22
CA MET A 24 9.93 0.35 -1.75
C MET A 24 10.87 0.81 -0.62
N ARG A 25 11.50 -0.14 0.09
CA ARG A 25 12.51 0.10 1.12
C ARG A 25 13.90 0.43 0.57
N GLU A 26 14.09 0.21 -0.73
CA GLU A 26 15.33 0.46 -1.47
C GLU A 26 15.03 1.28 -2.74
N LEU A 27 14.01 2.14 -2.68
CA LEU A 27 13.59 3.00 -3.78
C LEU A 27 14.78 3.82 -4.29
N ASP A 28 15.02 3.75 -5.60
CA ASP A 28 16.07 4.53 -6.27
C ASP A 28 15.59 5.04 -7.63
N LEU A 29 15.52 6.37 -7.78
CA LEU A 29 15.04 7.06 -8.97
C LEU A 29 16.11 7.98 -9.56
N TYR A 30 16.12 8.12 -10.88
CA TYR A 30 17.05 8.99 -11.61
C TYR A 30 16.76 10.50 -11.45
N GLY A 31 15.80 10.89 -10.63
CA GLY A 31 15.42 12.29 -10.39
C GLY A 31 14.29 12.41 -9.36
N THR A 32 13.90 13.65 -9.09
CA THR A 32 12.77 13.96 -8.21
C THR A 32 11.45 13.98 -8.97
N VAL A 33 10.35 13.80 -8.23
CA VAL A 33 8.99 13.79 -8.76
C VAL A 33 8.09 14.75 -7.98
N ALA A 34 7.11 15.34 -8.68
CA ALA A 34 6.15 16.25 -8.06
C ALA A 34 5.21 15.54 -7.09
N ALA A 35 4.91 14.26 -7.33
CA ALA A 35 4.06 13.47 -6.47
C ALA A 35 4.44 11.99 -6.49
N VAL A 36 4.25 11.33 -5.34
CA VAL A 36 4.32 9.88 -5.18
C VAL A 36 2.94 9.38 -4.76
N VAL A 37 2.50 8.27 -5.33
CA VAL A 37 1.17 7.69 -5.08
C VAL A 37 1.30 6.20 -4.80
N SER A 38 0.81 5.74 -3.65
CA SER A 38 0.75 4.33 -3.27
C SER A 38 -0.70 3.94 -2.97
N LEU A 39 -1.28 3.07 -3.80
CA LEU A 39 -2.70 2.73 -3.73
C LEU A 39 -2.90 1.23 -3.53
N CYS A 40 -4.11 0.87 -3.12
CA CYS A 40 -4.54 -0.50 -2.91
C CYS A 40 -3.65 -1.20 -1.90
N ASP A 41 -3.58 -0.68 -0.67
CA ASP A 41 -2.93 -1.31 0.50
C ASP A 41 -1.46 -1.69 0.36
N SER A 42 -0.75 -1.13 -0.62
CA SER A 42 0.66 -1.46 -0.87
C SER A 42 1.54 -1.21 0.37
N ILE A 43 1.27 -0.17 1.15
CA ILE A 43 2.00 0.13 2.39
C ILE A 43 1.72 -0.88 3.51
N ASN A 44 0.54 -1.51 3.51
CA ASN A 44 0.17 -2.54 4.48
C ASN A 44 1.10 -3.78 4.43
N TYR A 45 1.94 -3.93 3.40
CA TYR A 45 2.91 -5.03 3.30
C TYR A 45 4.21 -4.80 4.10
N ILE A 46 4.45 -3.60 4.63
CA ILE A 46 5.61 -3.30 5.48
C ILE A 46 5.29 -3.71 6.92
N THR A 47 6.02 -4.67 7.49
CA THR A 47 5.73 -5.18 8.84
C THR A 47 6.55 -4.52 9.94
N GLU A 48 7.72 -3.97 9.60
CA GLU A 48 8.64 -3.37 10.56
C GLU A 48 8.59 -1.85 10.55
N PHE A 49 8.71 -1.23 11.73
CA PHE A 49 8.62 0.22 11.89
C PHE A 49 9.76 0.94 11.18
N GLU A 50 10.97 0.38 11.30
CA GLU A 50 12.18 0.88 10.68
C GLU A 50 12.07 0.86 9.15
N ASP A 51 11.43 -0.16 8.58
CA ASP A 51 11.21 -0.28 7.13
C ASP A 51 10.18 0.75 6.64
N LEU A 52 9.14 1.03 7.43
CA LEU A 52 8.13 2.04 7.11
C LEU A 52 8.76 3.44 7.12
N VAL A 53 9.52 3.74 8.18
CA VAL A 53 10.28 4.99 8.29
C VAL A 53 11.27 5.14 7.14
N THR A 54 11.97 4.06 6.77
CA THR A 54 12.92 4.07 5.65
C THR A 54 12.21 4.37 4.33
N THR A 55 11.10 3.69 4.05
CA THR A 55 10.27 3.94 2.86
C THR A 55 9.84 5.40 2.79
N PHE A 56 9.33 5.97 3.89
CA PHE A 56 8.87 7.37 3.90
C PHE A 56 10.01 8.38 3.73
N LYS A 57 11.20 8.09 4.29
CA LYS A 57 12.40 8.90 4.06
C LYS A 57 12.83 8.87 2.60
N LEU A 58 12.83 7.70 1.97
CA LEU A 58 13.17 7.58 0.55
C LEU A 58 12.16 8.32 -0.32
N VAL A 59 10.86 8.16 -0.06
CA VAL A 59 9.82 8.93 -0.75
C VAL A 59 10.08 10.44 -0.61
N ASN A 60 10.37 10.92 0.60
CA ASN A 60 10.67 12.34 0.82
C ASN A 60 11.93 12.81 0.07
N ASN A 61 12.97 11.97 0.00
CA ASN A 61 14.21 12.30 -0.73
C ASN A 61 13.98 12.50 -2.23
N TYR A 62 13.05 11.75 -2.83
CA TYR A 62 12.73 11.83 -4.25
C TYR A 62 11.55 12.77 -4.57
N LEU A 63 10.96 13.43 -3.58
CA LEU A 63 9.95 14.46 -3.83
C LEU A 63 10.62 15.80 -4.15
N ASP A 64 10.05 16.52 -5.12
CA ASP A 64 10.35 17.93 -5.31
C ASP A 64 10.06 18.73 -4.03
N PRO A 65 10.71 19.88 -3.79
CA PRO A 65 10.30 20.79 -2.72
C PRO A 65 8.81 21.17 -2.86
N GLY A 66 8.01 20.83 -1.84
CA GLY A 66 6.55 21.02 -1.87
C GLY A 66 5.76 19.92 -2.59
N GLY A 67 6.42 18.85 -3.03
CA GLY A 67 5.79 17.67 -3.60
C GLY A 67 4.92 16.92 -2.59
N ILE A 68 3.99 16.11 -3.11
CA ILE A 68 2.95 15.47 -2.30
C ILE A 68 3.11 13.95 -2.34
N PHE A 69 3.06 13.31 -1.18
CA PHE A 69 2.91 11.87 -1.07
C PHE A 69 1.46 11.52 -0.70
N VAL A 70 0.80 10.74 -1.54
CA VAL A 70 -0.55 10.21 -1.29
C VAL A 70 -0.47 8.70 -1.12
N PHE A 71 -0.98 8.17 -0.02
CA PHE A 71 -1.07 6.74 0.20
C PHE A 71 -2.37 6.36 0.88
N ASP A 72 -2.88 5.17 0.57
CA ASP A 72 -3.99 4.55 1.29
C ASP A 72 -3.50 3.49 2.28
N LEU A 73 -4.27 3.32 3.36
CA LEU A 73 -4.09 2.24 4.31
C LEU A 73 -5.45 1.58 4.47
N LYS A 74 -5.47 0.25 4.44
CA LYS A 74 -6.67 -0.48 4.85
C LYS A 74 -6.62 -0.69 6.36
N THR A 75 -7.76 -0.49 7.01
CA THR A 75 -7.96 -0.73 8.44
C THR A 75 -8.35 -2.18 8.69
N ILE A 76 -8.14 -2.67 9.90
CA ILE A 76 -8.52 -4.05 10.26
C ILE A 76 -10.04 -4.26 10.25
N GLU A 77 -10.82 -3.23 10.57
CA GLU A 77 -12.28 -3.23 10.57
C GLU A 77 -12.87 -3.50 9.18
N LEU A 78 -12.26 -2.90 8.15
CA LEU A 78 -12.63 -3.12 6.74
C LEU A 78 -12.46 -4.60 6.35
N TYR A 79 -11.38 -5.26 6.78
CA TYR A 79 -11.21 -6.67 6.48
C TYR A 79 -12.18 -7.56 7.28
N ARG A 80 -12.43 -7.23 8.56
CA ARG A 80 -13.40 -7.98 9.38
C ARG A 80 -14.81 -7.94 8.79
N SER A 81 -15.27 -6.78 8.34
CA SER A 81 -16.61 -6.63 7.76
C SER A 81 -16.77 -7.36 6.42
N ILE A 82 -15.74 -7.38 5.59
CA ILE A 82 -15.74 -8.12 4.31
C ILE A 82 -15.74 -9.63 4.57
N GLY A 83 -14.94 -10.12 5.53
CA GLY A 83 -14.92 -11.54 5.89
C GLY A 83 -16.26 -12.07 6.43
N GLU A 84 -17.05 -11.23 7.11
CA GLU A 84 -18.38 -11.59 7.60
C GLU A 84 -19.48 -11.53 6.52
N SER A 85 -19.27 -10.73 5.47
CA SER A 85 -20.32 -10.42 4.47
C SER A 85 -20.29 -11.33 3.24
N VAL A 86 -19.28 -12.20 3.09
CA VAL A 86 -19.03 -12.89 1.83
C VAL A 86 -19.28 -14.39 1.97
N ILE A 87 -20.43 -14.83 1.46
CA ILE A 87 -20.71 -16.22 1.13
C ILE A 87 -20.08 -16.49 -0.24
N ALA A 88 -18.94 -17.18 -0.26
CA ALA A 88 -18.07 -17.33 -1.41
C ALA A 88 -18.74 -18.07 -2.59
N GLU A 89 -18.86 -17.42 -3.76
CA GLU A 89 -18.86 -18.11 -5.05
C GLU A 89 -17.40 -18.26 -5.49
N ASP A 90 -16.89 -19.49 -5.45
CA ASP A 90 -15.54 -19.85 -5.88
C ASP A 90 -15.47 -19.75 -7.42
N ARG A 91 -14.82 -18.71 -7.93
CA ARG A 91 -14.46 -18.60 -9.36
C ARG A 91 -12.94 -18.59 -9.46
N GLU A 92 -12.42 -19.54 -10.24
CA GLU A 92 -11.01 -19.92 -10.30
C GLU A 92 -10.06 -18.81 -10.82
N ASP A 93 -10.59 -17.71 -11.38
CA ASP A 93 -9.84 -16.63 -12.05
C ASP A 93 -9.83 -15.28 -11.31
N CYS A 94 -10.00 -15.25 -9.99
CA CYS A 94 -9.99 -14.00 -9.23
C CYS A 94 -8.57 -13.47 -8.89
N SER A 95 -8.34 -12.19 -9.14
CA SER A 95 -7.16 -11.43 -8.68
C SER A 95 -7.04 -11.46 -7.15
N PHE A 96 -5.85 -11.19 -6.59
CA PHE A 96 -5.64 -11.21 -5.13
C PHE A 96 -6.63 -10.31 -4.36
N MET A 97 -7.04 -9.17 -4.93
CA MET A 97 -8.08 -8.31 -4.35
C MET A 97 -9.46 -8.97 -4.38
N GLU A 98 -9.83 -9.62 -5.47
CA GLU A 98 -11.12 -10.32 -5.59
C GLU A 98 -11.19 -11.55 -4.68
N LYS A 99 -10.05 -12.23 -4.44
CA LYS A 99 -9.98 -13.34 -3.48
C LYS A 99 -10.05 -12.87 -2.02
N ALA A 100 -9.48 -11.70 -1.70
CA ALA A 100 -9.68 -11.06 -0.39
C ALA A 100 -11.14 -10.62 -0.21
N ILE A 101 -11.76 -10.06 -1.26
CA ILE A 101 -13.19 -9.74 -1.30
C ILE A 101 -14.03 -11.03 -1.24
N ALA A 102 -13.53 -12.18 -1.69
CA ALA A 102 -14.20 -13.48 -1.60
C ALA A 102 -14.19 -14.12 -0.18
N GLY A 103 -13.71 -13.39 0.84
CA GLY A 103 -13.68 -13.86 2.23
C GLY A 103 -12.56 -14.85 2.55
N ASN A 104 -11.56 -15.01 1.68
CA ASN A 104 -10.43 -15.90 1.95
C ASN A 104 -9.46 -15.27 2.98
N LEU A 105 -9.61 -15.71 4.24
CA LEU A 105 -8.84 -15.22 5.39
C LEU A 105 -7.34 -15.48 5.31
N GLU A 106 -6.86 -16.47 4.54
CA GLU A 106 -5.41 -16.66 4.30
C GLU A 106 -4.82 -15.58 3.40
N ILE A 107 -5.65 -14.98 2.53
CA ILE A 107 -5.25 -13.92 1.59
C ILE A 107 -5.39 -12.55 2.25
N MET A 108 -6.34 -12.41 3.18
CA MET A 108 -6.45 -11.26 4.06
C MET A 108 -5.32 -11.29 5.09
N LYS A 109 -4.19 -10.65 4.76
CA LYS A 109 -3.03 -10.50 5.64
C LYS A 109 -3.32 -9.52 6.79
N LEU A 110 -4.29 -9.87 7.64
CA LEU A 110 -4.81 -9.08 8.76
C LEU A 110 -3.69 -8.65 9.73
N ALA A 111 -2.72 -9.52 9.97
CA ALA A 111 -1.59 -9.24 10.85
C ALA A 111 -0.81 -8.01 10.39
N TYR A 112 -0.49 -7.90 9.09
CA TYR A 112 0.29 -6.77 8.58
C TYR A 112 -0.49 -5.46 8.65
N THR A 113 -1.82 -5.53 8.52
CA THR A 113 -2.69 -4.37 8.67
C THR A 113 -2.71 -3.84 10.11
N GLU A 114 -2.77 -4.73 11.11
CA GLU A 114 -2.69 -4.31 12.51
C GLU A 114 -1.36 -3.61 12.82
N ASP A 115 -0.26 -4.22 12.38
CA ASP A 115 1.08 -3.69 12.63
C ASP A 115 1.27 -2.32 11.99
N VAL A 116 0.93 -2.15 10.70
CA VAL A 116 1.04 -0.86 10.01
C VAL A 116 0.16 0.21 10.66
N MET A 117 -1.05 -0.12 11.06
CA MET A 117 -1.93 0.84 11.74
C MET A 117 -1.36 1.27 13.10
N ARG A 118 -0.77 0.35 13.89
CA ARG A 118 -0.08 0.69 15.14
C ARG A 118 1.12 1.60 14.87
N MET A 119 1.92 1.29 13.86
CA MET A 119 3.09 2.09 13.47
C MET A 119 2.69 3.50 13.03
N MET A 120 1.67 3.61 12.18
CA MET A 120 1.13 4.89 11.72
C MET A 120 0.49 5.70 12.85
N THR A 121 -0.18 5.03 13.79
CA THR A 121 -0.71 5.68 15.01
C THR A 121 0.40 6.32 15.82
N ARG A 122 1.53 5.63 15.99
CA ARG A 122 2.72 6.19 16.66
C ARG A 122 3.26 7.41 15.91
N ILE A 123 3.49 7.30 14.61
CA ILE A 123 4.01 8.40 13.78
C ILE A 123 3.11 9.64 13.86
N ARG A 124 1.80 9.47 13.71
CA ARG A 124 0.81 10.55 13.79
C ARG A 124 0.86 11.27 15.13
N ARG A 125 0.94 10.54 16.25
CA ARG A 125 1.06 11.13 17.59
C ARG A 125 2.34 11.94 17.74
N ASP A 126 3.46 11.43 17.22
CA ASP A 126 4.72 12.16 17.21
C ASP A 126 4.64 13.45 16.37
N TRP A 127 3.80 13.47 15.33
CA TRP A 127 3.50 14.64 14.51
C TRP A 127 2.40 15.55 15.06
N GLY A 128 1.81 15.21 16.22
CA GLY A 128 0.70 15.95 16.81
C GLY A 128 -0.60 15.88 16.01
N LEU A 129 -0.77 14.83 15.19
CA LEU A 129 -1.97 14.58 14.39
C LEU A 129 -2.88 13.59 15.13
N THR A 130 -4.16 13.94 15.26
CA THR A 130 -5.24 13.07 15.73
C THR A 130 -6.23 12.83 14.61
N TYR A 131 -6.90 11.67 14.63
CA TYR A 131 -8.05 11.49 13.77
C TYR A 131 -9.24 12.31 14.30
N PRO A 132 -10.13 12.83 13.43
CA PRO A 132 -11.35 13.53 13.86
C PRO A 132 -12.23 12.69 14.79
N GLU A 133 -12.22 11.37 14.64
CA GLU A 133 -12.94 10.43 15.50
C GLU A 133 -12.28 10.15 16.86
N GLU A 134 -11.06 10.67 17.11
CA GLU A 134 -10.37 10.57 18.41
C GLU A 134 -10.60 11.80 19.32
N GLU A 135 -11.42 12.78 18.88
CA GLU A 135 -11.84 13.98 19.64
C GLU A 135 -13.19 13.83 20.37
#